data_AF-A0A1J4U7I7-F1
#
_entry.id   AF-A0A1J4U7I7-F1
#
_cell.length_a   1.000
_cell.length_b   1.000
_cell.length_c   1.000
_cell.angle_alpha   90.00
_cell.angle_beta   90.00
_cell.angle_gamma   90.00
#
_symmetry.space_group_name_H-M   'P 1'
#
loop_
_entity.id
_entity.type
_entity.pdbx_description
1 polymer ?
#
loop_
_entity_poly.entity_id
_entity_poly.type
_entity_poly.pdbx_seq_one_letter_code
_entity_poly.pdbx_strand_id
1 'polypeptide(L)'
;MYKWTEPKPIIIDLSGEEGFKIRQKAAEFVSGTRLRTLEAGSEEEQTYGILAEMVIRKELGLPEPDAEHRELGYDIKLPSGVKVDVKCRGGTLPFQELYSGSGNLAREAKHNFFARQLWDERLDSDIYVMTHLETPKPPRKQKTALPGTPRQRKWKIYVCGWVSKKRVKKEGVYLPRGAITEQGSKWFPYRGHEIEFYNRHLNGFSLVKDICNIDQKDVEEDGGKTMALHLTSVDAMRIAIDLVGYGVLDKDVLEFLKQNLRITDNVPPILHPNQYYHLLKWLKKEGKIRQDNIDKLSMIMQEAAYKE
;
A
#
# COMPACT_ATOMS: atom_id res chain seq x y z
N MET A 1 4.57 -22.72 10.30
CA MET A 1 4.42 -21.51 11.12
C MET A 1 5.29 -20.44 10.52
N TYR A 2 4.69 -19.31 10.17
CA TYR A 2 5.39 -18.17 9.61
C TYR A 2 6.40 -17.60 10.62
N LYS A 3 7.53 -17.09 10.11
CA LYS A 3 8.54 -16.42 10.94
C LYS A 3 8.66 -14.98 10.46
N TRP A 4 8.41 -14.04 11.36
CA TRP A 4 8.49 -12.62 11.04
C TRP A 4 9.88 -12.23 10.54
N THR A 5 9.89 -11.41 9.49
CA THR A 5 11.08 -10.76 8.94
C THR A 5 10.75 -9.32 8.54
N GLU A 6 11.77 -8.47 8.45
CA GLU A 6 11.63 -7.11 7.93
C GLU A 6 11.14 -7.14 6.47
N PRO A 7 10.22 -6.23 6.06
CA PRO A 7 9.66 -6.19 4.70
C PRO A 7 10.66 -5.71 3.65
N LYS A 8 11.64 -6.56 3.35
CA LYS A 8 12.58 -6.41 2.24
C LYS A 8 12.02 -7.11 1.00
N PRO A 9 11.83 -6.40 -0.13
CA PRO A 9 11.22 -7.01 -1.29
C PRO A 9 12.04 -8.14 -1.89
N ILE A 10 11.38 -9.25 -2.21
CA ILE A 10 11.94 -10.32 -3.04
C ILE A 10 11.76 -9.92 -4.50
N ILE A 11 12.83 -10.00 -5.29
CA ILE A 11 12.83 -9.57 -6.69
C ILE A 11 12.75 -10.79 -7.60
N ILE A 12 11.71 -10.84 -8.42
CA ILE A 12 11.52 -11.85 -9.46
C ILE A 12 11.74 -11.17 -10.82
N ASP A 13 12.74 -11.64 -11.57
CA ASP A 13 12.98 -11.16 -12.92
C ASP A 13 11.93 -11.76 -13.87
N LEU A 14 11.27 -10.89 -14.62
CA LEU A 14 10.35 -11.27 -15.68
C LEU A 14 10.94 -10.95 -17.05
N SER A 15 12.22 -10.61 -17.18
CA SER A 15 12.83 -10.37 -18.49
C SER A 15 12.97 -11.66 -19.32
N GLY A 16 13.17 -11.51 -20.64
CA GLY A 16 13.37 -12.66 -21.54
C GLY A 16 12.10 -13.39 -21.96
N GLU A 17 12.28 -14.57 -22.58
CA GLU A 17 11.21 -15.33 -23.23
C GLU A 17 10.20 -15.90 -22.21
N GLU A 18 10.68 -16.49 -21.12
CA GLU A 18 9.81 -17.07 -20.10
C GLU A 18 8.95 -15.99 -19.42
N GLY A 19 9.57 -14.87 -19.05
CA GLY A 19 8.86 -13.75 -18.46
C GLY A 19 7.95 -13.02 -19.45
N PHE A 20 8.26 -13.04 -20.76
CA PHE A 20 7.33 -12.57 -21.79
C PHE A 20 6.08 -13.45 -21.89
N LYS A 21 6.24 -14.78 -21.86
CA LYS A 21 5.11 -15.72 -21.92
C LYS A 21 4.11 -15.51 -20.78
N ILE A 22 4.59 -15.34 -19.54
CA ILE A 22 3.68 -15.09 -18.41
C ILE A 22 2.99 -13.71 -18.51
N ARG A 23 3.69 -12.67 -18.99
CA ARG A 23 3.07 -11.38 -19.30
C ARG A 23 2.00 -11.48 -20.38
N GLN A 24 2.23 -12.30 -21.40
CA GLN A 24 1.28 -12.53 -22.49
C GLN A 24 0.01 -13.21 -21.98
N LYS A 25 0.18 -14.29 -21.19
CA LYS A 25 -0.95 -14.97 -20.55
C LYS A 25 -1.79 -14.03 -19.68
N ALA A 26 -1.15 -13.17 -18.89
CA ALA A 26 -1.86 -12.18 -18.08
C ALA A 26 -2.69 -11.20 -18.93
N ALA A 27 -2.13 -10.72 -20.05
CA ALA A 27 -2.83 -9.84 -20.98
C ALA A 27 -4.03 -10.53 -21.65
N GLU A 28 -3.84 -11.78 -22.10
CA GLU A 28 -4.90 -12.59 -22.69
C GLU A 28 -6.02 -12.86 -21.67
N PHE A 29 -5.67 -13.17 -20.43
CA PHE A 29 -6.63 -13.41 -19.35
C PHE A 29 -7.55 -12.19 -19.11
N VAL A 30 -6.98 -10.98 -19.00
CA VAL A 30 -7.78 -9.77 -18.76
C VAL A 30 -8.63 -9.40 -19.97
N SER A 31 -8.15 -9.63 -21.19
CA SER A 31 -8.94 -9.33 -22.39
C SER A 31 -10.31 -10.03 -22.41
N GLY A 32 -10.40 -11.23 -21.81
CA GLY A 32 -11.64 -11.99 -21.70
C GLY A 32 -12.44 -11.78 -20.41
N THR A 33 -11.86 -11.17 -19.36
CA THR A 33 -12.45 -11.11 -18.00
C THR A 33 -12.53 -9.70 -17.41
N ARG A 34 -12.25 -8.67 -18.21
CA ARG A 34 -12.11 -7.28 -17.76
C ARG A 34 -13.34 -6.78 -16.98
N LEU A 35 -13.08 -6.31 -15.77
CA LEU A 35 -14.09 -5.62 -14.96
C LEU A 35 -14.21 -4.15 -15.39
N ARG A 36 -15.44 -3.63 -15.49
CA ARG A 36 -15.74 -2.25 -15.91
C ARG A 36 -16.58 -1.48 -14.88
N THR A 37 -16.19 -1.54 -13.60
CA THR A 37 -16.88 -0.82 -12.52
C THR A 37 -16.15 0.49 -12.16
N LEU A 38 -16.84 1.41 -11.45
CA LEU A 38 -16.32 2.75 -11.11
C LEU A 38 -15.03 2.75 -10.26
N GLU A 39 -14.79 1.66 -9.52
CA GLU A 39 -13.58 1.43 -8.73
C GLU A 39 -12.82 0.19 -9.23
N ALA A 40 -12.98 -0.15 -10.51
CA ALA A 40 -12.09 -1.06 -11.20
C ALA A 40 -10.86 -0.27 -11.70
N GLY A 41 -9.68 -0.86 -11.56
CA GLY A 41 -8.47 -0.33 -12.18
C GLY A 41 -8.61 -0.23 -13.70
N SER A 42 -7.75 0.58 -14.31
CA SER A 42 -7.50 0.54 -15.76
C SER A 42 -7.18 -0.88 -16.25
N GLU A 43 -7.33 -1.14 -17.55
CA GLU A 43 -7.01 -2.45 -18.12
C GLU A 43 -5.56 -2.86 -17.79
N GLU A 44 -4.63 -1.90 -17.85
CA GLU A 44 -3.24 -2.14 -17.47
C GLU A 44 -3.10 -2.48 -15.98
N GLU A 45 -3.82 -1.80 -15.07
CA GLU A 45 -3.81 -2.14 -13.63
C GLU A 45 -4.35 -3.54 -13.36
N GLN A 46 -5.46 -3.90 -14.02
CA GLN A 46 -6.03 -5.24 -13.89
C GLN A 46 -5.05 -6.29 -14.40
N THR A 47 -4.38 -6.02 -15.52
CA THR A 47 -3.39 -6.94 -16.09
C THR A 47 -2.15 -7.06 -15.21
N TYR A 48 -1.71 -5.98 -14.55
CA TYR A 48 -0.63 -6.04 -13.56
C TYR A 48 -1.04 -6.88 -12.34
N GLY A 49 -2.29 -6.75 -11.87
CA GLY A 49 -2.85 -7.58 -10.81
C GLY A 49 -2.80 -9.08 -11.16
N ILE A 50 -3.33 -9.45 -12.32
CA ILE A 50 -3.30 -10.84 -12.81
C ILE A 50 -1.87 -11.36 -12.97
N LEU A 51 -0.96 -10.54 -13.52
CA LEU A 51 0.44 -10.93 -13.67
C LEU A 51 1.08 -11.22 -12.30
N ALA A 52 0.83 -10.37 -11.30
CA ALA A 52 1.34 -10.59 -9.96
C ALA A 52 0.76 -11.87 -9.34
N GLU A 53 -0.55 -12.09 -9.46
CA GLU A 53 -1.21 -13.31 -9.02
C GLU A 53 -0.59 -14.56 -9.68
N MET A 54 -0.44 -14.57 -11.01
CA MET A 54 0.18 -15.67 -11.76
C MET A 54 1.60 -15.96 -11.30
N VAL A 55 2.40 -14.92 -11.05
CA VAL A 55 3.78 -15.06 -10.56
C VAL A 55 3.80 -15.66 -9.16
N ILE A 56 2.97 -15.15 -8.23
CA ILE A 56 2.89 -15.72 -6.87
C ILE A 56 2.43 -17.17 -6.94
N ARG A 57 1.36 -17.49 -7.67
CA ARG A 57 0.88 -18.88 -7.84
C ARG A 57 1.99 -19.80 -8.36
N LYS A 58 2.74 -19.37 -9.38
CA LYS A 58 3.87 -20.13 -9.92
C LYS A 58 4.95 -20.41 -8.87
N GLU A 59 5.36 -19.40 -8.10
CA GLU A 59 6.36 -19.56 -7.03
C GLU A 59 5.89 -20.50 -5.90
N LEU A 60 4.57 -20.54 -5.67
CA LEU A 60 3.94 -21.45 -4.70
C LEU A 60 3.65 -22.85 -5.26
N GLY A 61 3.87 -23.09 -6.56
CA GLY A 61 3.53 -24.35 -7.23
C GLY A 61 2.02 -24.58 -7.38
N LEU A 62 1.23 -23.51 -7.41
CA LEU A 62 -0.22 -23.52 -7.58
C LEU A 62 -0.61 -23.41 -9.06
N PRO A 63 -1.79 -23.91 -9.46
CA PRO A 63 -2.31 -23.72 -10.81
C PRO A 63 -2.51 -22.23 -11.14
N GLU A 64 -2.47 -21.89 -12.43
CA GLU A 64 -2.77 -20.56 -12.94
C GLU A 64 -4.22 -20.14 -12.55
N PRO A 65 -4.53 -18.83 -12.53
CA PRO A 65 -5.88 -18.36 -12.27
C PRO A 65 -6.87 -18.95 -13.28
N ASP A 66 -8.01 -19.40 -12.78
CA ASP A 66 -9.12 -19.87 -13.60
C ASP A 66 -10.11 -18.73 -13.82
N ALA A 67 -10.40 -18.42 -15.09
CA ALA A 67 -11.32 -17.36 -15.46
C ALA A 67 -12.79 -17.69 -15.13
N GLU A 68 -13.16 -18.97 -15.12
CA GLU A 68 -14.55 -19.42 -14.94
C GLU A 68 -14.92 -19.53 -13.45
N HIS A 69 -13.97 -19.96 -12.62
CA HIS A 69 -14.18 -20.25 -11.19
C HIS A 69 -13.50 -19.23 -10.27
N ARG A 70 -13.27 -18.00 -10.74
CA ARG A 70 -12.56 -17.00 -9.95
C ARG A 70 -13.42 -16.47 -8.81
N GLU A 71 -12.87 -16.57 -7.61
CA GLU A 71 -13.43 -15.93 -6.42
C GLU A 71 -13.22 -14.42 -6.49
N LEU A 72 -14.26 -13.65 -6.13
CA LEU A 72 -14.20 -12.19 -6.22
C LEU A 72 -13.38 -11.55 -5.08
N GLY A 73 -13.31 -12.22 -3.93
CA GLY A 73 -12.76 -11.64 -2.71
C GLY A 73 -11.30 -11.93 -2.41
N TYR A 74 -10.72 -12.96 -3.02
CA TYR A 74 -9.33 -13.35 -2.83
C TYR A 74 -8.79 -14.07 -4.06
N ASP A 75 -7.47 -14.05 -4.22
CA ASP A 75 -6.79 -14.67 -5.36
C ASP A 75 -6.32 -16.08 -5.01
N ILE A 76 -5.89 -16.35 -3.78
CA ILE A 76 -5.29 -17.62 -3.37
C ILE A 76 -5.88 -18.08 -2.03
N LYS A 77 -6.24 -19.35 -1.93
CA LYS A 77 -6.53 -20.00 -0.64
C LYS A 77 -5.35 -20.88 -0.24
N LEU A 78 -4.72 -20.57 0.88
CA LEU A 78 -3.57 -21.31 1.40
C LEU A 78 -4.00 -22.67 1.97
N PRO A 79 -3.06 -23.64 2.14
CA PRO A 79 -3.34 -24.91 2.80
C PRO A 79 -3.91 -24.75 4.22
N SER A 80 -3.55 -23.67 4.91
CA SER A 80 -4.08 -23.28 6.22
C SER A 80 -5.53 -22.79 6.19
N GLY A 81 -6.10 -22.56 5.00
CA GLY A 81 -7.43 -21.97 4.81
C GLY A 81 -7.44 -20.45 4.68
N VAL A 82 -6.34 -19.77 4.98
CA VAL A 82 -6.18 -18.32 4.88
C VAL A 82 -6.37 -17.85 3.43
N LYS A 83 -7.20 -16.83 3.25
CA LYS A 83 -7.52 -16.20 1.96
C LYS A 83 -6.61 -15.01 1.68
N VAL A 84 -5.92 -15.05 0.55
CA VAL A 84 -4.88 -14.09 0.16
C VAL A 84 -5.31 -13.34 -1.08
N ASP A 85 -5.22 -12.03 -1.03
CA ASP A 85 -5.46 -11.13 -2.17
C ASP A 85 -4.15 -10.43 -2.56
N VAL A 86 -3.71 -10.63 -3.80
CA VAL A 86 -2.43 -10.16 -4.31
C VAL A 86 -2.61 -8.78 -4.93
N LYS A 87 -2.04 -7.77 -4.30
CA LYS A 87 -2.08 -6.38 -4.76
C LYS A 87 -0.86 -6.05 -5.59
N CYS A 88 -1.07 -5.41 -6.74
CA CYS A 88 0.01 -4.97 -7.60
C CYS A 88 -0.11 -3.49 -7.96
N ARG A 89 0.98 -2.75 -7.76
CA ARG A 89 1.16 -1.42 -8.34
C ARG A 89 2.21 -1.47 -9.44
N GLY A 90 1.87 -0.95 -10.62
CA GLY A 90 2.84 -0.78 -11.71
C GLY A 90 3.56 0.57 -11.66
N GLY A 91 4.85 0.58 -12.00
CA GLY A 91 5.64 1.80 -12.11
C GLY A 91 6.87 1.63 -13.00
N THR A 92 7.45 2.74 -13.46
CA THR A 92 8.67 2.71 -14.28
C THR A 92 9.96 2.75 -13.45
N LEU A 93 9.84 3.01 -12.16
CA LEU A 93 10.94 2.99 -11.21
C LEU A 93 10.98 1.64 -10.50
N PRO A 94 12.17 1.10 -10.20
CA PRO A 94 12.29 -0.03 -9.30
C PRO A 94 11.72 0.33 -7.93
N PHE A 95 11.21 -0.67 -7.21
CA PHE A 95 10.76 -0.43 -5.84
C PHE A 95 11.94 -0.06 -4.94
N GLN A 96 11.76 0.97 -4.13
CA GLN A 96 12.66 1.40 -3.05
C GLN A 96 11.81 1.75 -1.83
N GLU A 97 12.31 1.51 -0.62
CA GLU A 97 11.61 1.96 0.60
C GLU A 97 11.63 3.49 0.72
N LEU A 98 12.71 4.12 0.27
CA LEU A 98 12.89 5.57 0.34
C LEU A 98 13.11 6.13 -1.06
N TYR A 99 12.29 7.09 -1.45
CA TYR A 99 12.47 7.85 -2.70
C TYR A 99 12.85 9.29 -2.37
N SER A 100 13.64 9.92 -3.24
CA SER A 100 13.91 11.36 -3.14
C SER A 100 12.63 12.17 -3.41
N GLY A 101 12.22 12.96 -2.43
CA GLY A 101 11.08 13.88 -2.53
C GLY A 101 11.48 15.34 -2.72
N SER A 102 10.50 16.23 -2.61
CA SER A 102 10.73 17.67 -2.58
C SER A 102 11.70 18.06 -1.46
N GLY A 103 12.63 18.98 -1.75
CA GLY A 103 13.60 19.50 -0.77
C GLY A 103 14.71 18.52 -0.40
N ASN A 104 14.98 17.50 -1.23
CA ASN A 104 15.96 16.42 -0.96
C ASN A 104 15.66 15.58 0.28
N LEU A 105 14.48 15.72 0.86
CA LEU A 105 14.02 14.88 1.96
C LEU A 105 13.53 13.54 1.40
N ALA A 106 13.87 12.44 2.07
CA ALA A 106 13.39 11.12 1.71
C ALA A 106 11.86 11.00 1.93
N ARG A 107 11.20 10.15 1.15
CA ARG A 107 9.78 9.78 1.30
C ARG A 107 9.66 8.28 1.36
N GLU A 108 8.98 7.79 2.38
CA GLU A 108 8.73 6.38 2.60
C GLU A 108 7.71 5.83 1.61
N ALA A 109 7.95 4.61 1.16
CA ALA A 109 7.08 3.91 0.24
C ALA A 109 5.76 3.55 0.91
N LYS A 110 4.69 3.73 0.15
CA LYS A 110 3.34 3.39 0.57
C LYS A 110 2.59 2.60 -0.48
N HIS A 111 1.64 1.86 0.03
CA HIS A 111 0.65 1.07 -0.68
C HIS A 111 -0.71 1.71 -0.49
N ASN A 112 -1.53 1.68 -1.53
CA ASN A 112 -2.89 2.18 -1.49
C ASN A 112 -3.86 1.01 -1.63
N PHE A 113 -4.92 1.01 -0.85
CA PHE A 113 -6.04 0.09 -0.94
C PHE A 113 -7.29 0.88 -1.29
N PHE A 114 -8.13 0.36 -2.18
CA PHE A 114 -9.48 0.90 -2.29
C PHE A 114 -10.23 0.62 -1.00
N ALA A 115 -10.87 1.64 -0.43
CA ALA A 115 -11.62 1.54 0.80
C ALA A 115 -12.60 0.35 0.78
N ARG A 116 -13.34 0.17 -0.32
CA ARG A 116 -14.28 -0.94 -0.51
C ARG A 116 -13.67 -2.32 -0.20
N GLN A 117 -12.38 -2.53 -0.42
CA GLN A 117 -11.72 -3.82 -0.15
C GLN A 117 -11.75 -4.18 1.34
N LEU A 118 -11.83 -3.19 2.22
CA LEU A 118 -11.87 -3.36 3.66
C LEU A 118 -13.29 -3.42 4.25
N TRP A 119 -14.26 -2.82 3.56
CA TRP A 119 -15.63 -2.66 4.06
C TRP A 119 -16.66 -3.54 3.35
N ASP A 120 -16.47 -3.86 2.07
CA ASP A 120 -17.36 -4.79 1.35
C ASP A 120 -17.15 -6.22 1.85
N GLU A 121 -18.21 -6.81 2.42
CA GLU A 121 -18.20 -8.17 2.96
C GLU A 121 -18.01 -9.24 1.88
N ARG A 122 -18.34 -8.92 0.62
CA ARG A 122 -18.12 -9.82 -0.52
C ARG A 122 -16.64 -9.95 -0.89
N LEU A 123 -15.80 -9.02 -0.42
CA LEU A 123 -14.35 -9.02 -0.67
C LEU A 123 -13.62 -9.64 0.54
N ASP A 124 -13.78 -10.94 0.71
CA ASP A 124 -13.51 -11.69 1.93
C ASP A 124 -12.07 -12.23 2.07
N SER A 125 -11.06 -11.43 1.70
CA SER A 125 -9.65 -11.74 1.96
C SER A 125 -9.28 -11.62 3.45
N ASP A 126 -8.44 -12.51 3.96
CA ASP A 126 -7.85 -12.39 5.31
C ASP A 126 -6.61 -11.49 5.30
N ILE A 127 -5.79 -11.60 4.26
CA ILE A 127 -4.53 -10.87 4.10
C ILE A 127 -4.36 -10.30 2.69
N TYR A 128 -3.51 -9.28 2.60
CA TYR A 128 -3.03 -8.73 1.35
C TYR A 128 -1.53 -9.00 1.18
N VAL A 129 -1.14 -9.54 0.03
CA VAL A 129 0.28 -9.62 -0.39
C VAL A 129 0.56 -8.44 -1.32
N MET A 130 1.50 -7.59 -0.91
CA MET A 130 1.82 -6.36 -1.63
C MET A 130 2.93 -6.60 -2.63
N THR A 131 2.70 -6.23 -3.89
CA THR A 131 3.67 -6.33 -4.96
C THR A 131 3.82 -5.02 -5.74
N HIS A 132 5.00 -4.81 -6.32
CA HIS A 132 5.29 -3.71 -7.23
C HIS A 132 5.88 -4.26 -8.52
N LEU A 133 5.30 -3.88 -9.66
CA LEU A 133 5.79 -4.24 -10.99
C LEU A 133 6.62 -3.08 -11.55
N GLU A 134 7.93 -3.30 -11.68
CA GLU A 134 8.78 -2.45 -12.51
C GLU A 134 8.49 -2.76 -13.98
N THR A 135 8.20 -1.70 -14.73
CA THR A 135 7.88 -1.74 -16.15
C THR A 135 8.87 -0.89 -16.94
N PRO A 136 9.09 -1.19 -18.23
CA PRO A 136 9.81 -0.31 -19.13
C PRO A 136 9.10 1.04 -19.23
N LYS A 137 9.88 2.12 -19.42
CA LYS A 137 9.30 3.45 -19.62
C LYS A 137 8.49 3.48 -20.93
N PRO A 138 7.21 3.80 -20.89
CA PRO A 138 6.40 3.89 -22.11
C PRO A 138 6.79 5.14 -22.91
N PRO A 139 6.64 5.13 -24.25
CA PRO A 139 7.00 6.25 -25.12
C PRO A 139 6.12 7.49 -24.90
N ARG A 140 4.90 7.31 -24.38
CA ARG A 140 4.00 8.39 -23.94
C ARG A 140 3.75 8.23 -22.44
N LYS A 141 3.33 9.29 -21.72
CA LYS A 141 3.04 9.32 -20.27
C LYS A 141 1.84 8.43 -19.85
N GLN A 142 1.65 7.29 -20.50
CA GLN A 142 0.64 6.28 -20.24
C GLN A 142 1.25 5.17 -19.37
N LYS A 143 0.45 4.17 -19.01
CA LYS A 143 0.97 2.94 -18.40
C LYS A 143 1.50 2.02 -19.47
N THR A 144 2.47 1.18 -19.12
CA THR A 144 3.06 0.24 -20.07
C THR A 144 2.16 -0.97 -20.21
N ALA A 145 1.44 -1.07 -21.33
CA ALA A 145 0.62 -2.24 -21.61
C ALA A 145 1.47 -3.52 -21.63
N LEU A 146 0.89 -4.59 -21.10
CA LEU A 146 1.44 -5.95 -21.24
C LEU A 146 1.07 -6.49 -22.63
N PRO A 147 1.88 -7.40 -23.22
CA PRO A 147 3.08 -8.02 -22.65
C PRO A 147 4.39 -7.26 -22.92
N GLY A 148 4.34 -6.11 -23.61
CA GLY A 148 5.56 -5.44 -24.09
C GLY A 148 6.28 -6.28 -25.14
N THR A 149 7.61 -6.38 -25.05
CA THR A 149 8.41 -7.24 -25.95
C THR A 149 9.40 -8.13 -25.17
N PRO A 150 9.83 -9.28 -25.73
CA PRO A 150 10.80 -10.16 -25.08
C PRO A 150 12.18 -9.52 -24.83
N ARG A 151 12.53 -8.49 -25.62
CA ARG A 151 13.82 -7.78 -25.53
C ARG A 151 13.87 -6.77 -24.38
N GLN A 152 12.73 -6.38 -23.82
CA GLN A 152 12.69 -5.44 -22.70
C GLN A 152 13.23 -6.10 -21.43
N ARG A 153 14.18 -5.42 -20.77
CA ARG A 153 14.86 -5.91 -19.56
C ARG A 153 14.32 -5.37 -18.24
N LYS A 154 13.49 -4.33 -18.28
CA LYS A 154 12.91 -3.67 -17.09
C LYS A 154 11.56 -4.26 -16.72
N TRP A 155 11.52 -5.57 -16.55
CA TRP A 155 10.31 -6.28 -16.13
C TRP A 155 10.67 -7.07 -14.88
N LYS A 156 10.28 -6.55 -13.71
CA LYS A 156 10.55 -7.19 -12.42
C LYS A 156 9.35 -7.05 -11.51
N ILE A 157 9.02 -8.11 -10.79
CA ILE A 157 8.09 -8.04 -9.67
C ILE A 157 8.86 -8.02 -8.37
N TYR A 158 8.51 -7.05 -7.53
CA TYR A 158 8.97 -6.91 -6.17
C TYR A 158 7.85 -7.41 -5.27
N VAL A 159 8.07 -8.49 -4.53
CA VAL A 159 7.13 -9.00 -3.52
C VAL A 159 7.52 -8.37 -2.19
N CYS A 160 6.77 -7.34 -1.78
CA CYS A 160 7.18 -6.42 -0.72
C CYS A 160 6.88 -6.92 0.70
N GLY A 161 5.87 -7.77 0.87
CA GLY A 161 5.43 -8.28 2.16
C GLY A 161 3.92 -8.48 2.22
N TRP A 162 3.39 -8.75 3.41
CA TRP A 162 1.96 -8.95 3.64
C TRP A 162 1.43 -8.21 4.87
N VAL A 163 0.11 -8.04 4.92
CA VAL A 163 -0.60 -7.44 6.06
C VAL A 163 -2.01 -8.01 6.16
N SER A 164 -2.53 -8.17 7.37
CA SER A 164 -3.91 -8.59 7.59
C SER A 164 -4.92 -7.49 7.24
N LYS A 165 -6.07 -7.88 6.67
CA LYS A 165 -7.19 -6.96 6.36
C LYS A 165 -7.61 -6.16 7.60
N LYS A 166 -7.66 -6.83 8.75
CA LYS A 166 -7.97 -6.23 10.06
C LYS A 166 -7.01 -5.11 10.43
N ARG A 167 -5.70 -5.30 10.22
CA ARG A 167 -4.70 -4.29 10.53
C ARG A 167 -4.78 -3.08 9.58
N VAL A 168 -4.97 -3.31 8.27
CA VAL A 168 -5.17 -2.20 7.33
C VAL A 168 -6.39 -1.37 7.71
N LYS A 169 -7.50 -2.01 8.10
CA LYS A 169 -8.74 -1.31 8.50
C LYS A 169 -8.59 -0.48 9.76
N LYS A 170 -7.76 -0.94 10.69
CA LYS A 170 -7.53 -0.32 11.99
C LYS A 170 -6.50 0.81 11.94
N GLU A 171 -5.45 0.67 11.13
CA GLU A 171 -4.26 1.55 11.17
C GLU A 171 -4.06 2.37 9.90
N GLY A 172 -4.60 1.93 8.76
CA GLY A 172 -4.44 2.64 7.49
C GLY A 172 -5.14 4.00 7.50
N VAL A 173 -4.54 4.97 6.79
CA VAL A 173 -5.09 6.33 6.73
C VAL A 173 -6.11 6.40 5.61
N TYR A 174 -7.38 6.49 5.97
CA TYR A 174 -8.45 6.70 4.99
C TYR A 174 -8.38 8.09 4.36
N LEU A 175 -8.43 8.13 3.04
CA LEU A 175 -8.43 9.33 2.22
C LEU A 175 -9.62 9.29 1.24
N PRO A 176 -10.57 10.25 1.34
CA PRO A 176 -11.69 10.31 0.42
C PRO A 176 -11.23 10.71 -0.99
N ARG A 177 -12.09 10.44 -1.98
CA ARG A 177 -11.89 10.91 -3.35
C ARG A 177 -11.57 12.40 -3.38
N GLY A 178 -10.54 12.79 -4.12
CA GLY A 178 -10.08 14.16 -4.24
C GLY A 178 -9.06 14.58 -3.17
N ALA A 179 -8.86 13.79 -2.12
CA ALA A 179 -7.76 14.01 -1.18
C ALA A 179 -6.42 14.01 -1.93
N ILE A 180 -5.52 14.90 -1.52
CA ILE A 180 -4.26 15.14 -2.19
C ILE A 180 -3.14 14.42 -1.44
N THR A 181 -2.17 13.89 -2.19
CA THR A 181 -0.98 13.30 -1.59
C THR A 181 0.26 13.58 -2.45
N GLU A 182 1.43 13.56 -1.81
CA GLU A 182 2.71 13.84 -2.48
C GLU A 182 3.21 12.58 -3.21
N GLN A 183 3.64 12.75 -4.47
CA GLN A 183 4.37 11.78 -5.28
C GLN A 183 5.68 12.40 -5.76
N GLY A 184 6.76 12.15 -5.02
CA GLY A 184 8.07 12.74 -5.30
C GLY A 184 8.04 14.26 -5.11
N SER A 185 8.02 15.01 -6.21
CA SER A 185 7.94 16.48 -6.21
C SER A 185 6.59 17.06 -6.67
N LYS A 186 5.58 16.21 -6.85
CA LYS A 186 4.26 16.61 -7.35
C LYS A 186 3.16 16.21 -6.38
N TRP A 187 2.10 16.99 -6.38
CA TRP A 187 0.85 16.67 -5.70
C TRP A 187 -0.11 16.03 -6.69
N PHE A 188 -0.84 15.01 -6.25
CA PHE A 188 -1.89 14.40 -7.07
C PHE A 188 -3.13 14.09 -6.23
N PRO A 189 -4.33 14.27 -6.79
CA PRO A 189 -5.57 13.89 -6.13
C PRO A 189 -5.84 12.39 -6.32
N TYR A 190 -6.36 11.75 -5.27
CA TYR A 190 -6.90 10.40 -5.35
C TYR A 190 -8.19 10.35 -6.17
N ARG A 191 -8.30 9.35 -7.04
CA ARG A 191 -9.45 9.15 -7.94
C ARG A 191 -10.61 8.39 -7.26
N GLY A 192 -10.32 7.62 -6.21
CA GLY A 192 -11.28 6.83 -5.45
C GLY A 192 -11.14 7.06 -3.95
N HIS A 193 -11.91 6.30 -3.17
CA HIS A 193 -11.75 6.20 -1.73
C HIS A 193 -10.59 5.25 -1.43
N GLU A 194 -9.57 5.75 -0.76
CA GLU A 194 -8.27 5.08 -0.67
C GLU A 194 -7.83 4.97 0.78
N ILE A 195 -6.93 4.04 1.05
CA ILE A 195 -6.30 3.87 2.34
C ILE A 195 -4.80 3.79 2.13
N GLU A 196 -4.06 4.70 2.75
CA GLU A 196 -2.60 4.63 2.75
C GLU A 196 -2.09 3.70 3.85
N PHE A 197 -1.21 2.77 3.47
CA PHE A 197 -0.45 1.92 4.38
C PHE A 197 1.02 1.92 3.98
N TYR A 198 1.94 1.94 4.94
CA TYR A 198 3.36 2.17 4.65
C TYR A 198 4.13 0.86 4.64
N ASN A 199 5.06 0.73 3.70
CA ASN A 199 5.74 -0.54 3.41
C ASN A 199 6.55 -1.06 4.60
N ARG A 200 7.30 -0.19 5.29
CA ARG A 200 8.01 -0.52 6.55
C ARG A 200 7.17 -1.23 7.63
N HIS A 201 5.84 -1.14 7.56
CA HIS A 201 4.93 -1.74 8.54
C HIS A 201 4.35 -3.09 8.10
N LEU A 202 4.68 -3.57 6.90
CA LEU A 202 4.33 -4.91 6.42
C LEU A 202 5.13 -6.00 7.15
N ASN A 203 4.64 -7.23 7.03
CA ASN A 203 5.37 -8.43 7.40
C ASN A 203 6.17 -8.94 6.19
N GLY A 204 7.49 -9.12 6.34
CA GLY A 204 8.37 -9.52 5.24
C GLY A 204 8.35 -11.01 4.92
N PHE A 205 9.12 -11.38 3.89
CA PHE A 205 9.36 -12.77 3.50
C PHE A 205 10.86 -13.00 3.32
N SER A 206 11.36 -14.18 3.69
CA SER A 206 12.69 -14.61 3.26
C SER A 206 12.64 -15.21 1.86
N LEU A 207 11.58 -15.97 1.57
CA LEU A 207 11.26 -16.58 0.29
C LEU A 207 9.77 -16.39 -0.02
N VAL A 208 9.39 -16.34 -1.30
CA VAL A 208 7.95 -16.23 -1.68
C VAL A 208 7.14 -17.40 -1.13
N LYS A 209 7.74 -18.59 -1.05
CA LYS A 209 7.14 -19.79 -0.46
C LYS A 209 6.75 -19.65 1.01
N ASP A 210 7.30 -18.68 1.73
CA ASP A 210 6.92 -18.41 3.12
C ASP A 210 5.46 -17.99 3.27
N ILE A 211 4.82 -17.52 2.20
CA ILE A 211 3.38 -17.25 2.16
C ILE A 211 2.58 -18.49 2.59
N CYS A 212 2.96 -19.69 2.13
CA CYS A 212 2.27 -20.94 2.49
C CYS A 212 2.37 -21.32 3.97
N ASN A 213 3.27 -20.67 4.73
CA ASN A 213 3.45 -20.94 6.16
C ASN A 213 2.55 -20.08 7.05
N ILE A 214 1.81 -19.12 6.47
CA ILE A 214 0.87 -18.24 7.18
C ILE A 214 -0.37 -19.03 7.56
N ASP A 215 -0.73 -19.00 8.84
CA ASP A 215 -1.98 -19.54 9.35
C ASP A 215 -2.84 -18.47 10.02
N GLN A 216 -4.03 -18.86 10.50
CA GLN A 216 -4.97 -17.92 11.11
C GLN A 216 -4.43 -17.24 12.37
N LYS A 217 -3.54 -17.91 13.12
CA LYS A 217 -2.90 -17.34 14.30
C LYS A 217 -1.99 -16.18 13.89
N ASP A 218 -1.23 -16.33 12.81
CA ASP A 218 -0.40 -15.25 12.26
C ASP A 218 -1.25 -14.05 11.84
N VAL A 219 -2.42 -14.29 11.22
CA VAL A 219 -3.37 -13.23 10.81
C VAL A 219 -3.93 -12.48 12.02
N GLU A 220 -4.30 -13.21 13.08
CA GLU A 220 -4.80 -12.63 14.32
C GLU A 220 -3.73 -11.82 15.06
N GLU A 221 -2.50 -12.34 15.14
CA GLU A 221 -1.35 -11.67 15.73
C GLU A 221 -1.03 -10.35 15.01
N ASP A 222 -1.00 -10.35 13.66
CA ASP A 222 -0.82 -9.12 12.90
C ASP A 222 -1.99 -8.14 13.12
N GLY A 223 -3.23 -8.64 13.09
CA GLY A 223 -4.42 -7.84 13.37
C GLY A 223 -4.45 -7.22 14.77
N GLY A 224 -3.75 -7.84 15.72
CA GLY A 224 -3.62 -7.41 17.12
C GLY A 224 -2.51 -6.39 17.40
N LYS A 225 -1.66 -6.05 16.41
CA LYS A 225 -0.55 -5.09 16.61
C LYS A 225 -1.01 -3.72 17.09
N THR A 226 -0.09 -2.98 17.69
CA THR A 226 -0.35 -1.60 18.09
C THR A 226 -0.29 -0.66 16.89
N MET A 227 -1.11 0.40 16.92
CA MET A 227 -1.18 1.41 15.86
C MET A 227 0.20 1.98 15.54
N ALA A 228 0.57 1.89 14.26
CA ALA A 228 1.82 2.44 13.74
C ALA A 228 1.60 3.80 13.04
N LEU A 229 2.70 4.55 12.85
CA LEU A 229 2.67 5.81 12.12
C LEU A 229 2.65 5.56 10.60
N HIS A 230 1.47 5.70 10.00
CA HIS A 230 1.19 5.59 8.57
C HIS A 230 1.21 6.97 7.90
N LEU A 231 2.33 7.68 8.09
CA LEU A 231 2.65 8.94 7.42
C LEU A 231 4.12 8.90 7.01
N THR A 232 4.47 9.64 5.95
CA THR A 232 5.89 9.95 5.74
C THR A 232 6.41 10.74 6.93
N SER A 233 7.70 10.60 7.23
CA SER A 233 8.34 11.38 8.28
C SER A 233 8.20 12.89 8.01
N VAL A 234 8.19 13.27 6.73
CA VAL A 234 7.99 14.66 6.30
C VAL A 234 6.57 15.14 6.52
N ASP A 235 5.56 14.34 6.21
CA ASP A 235 4.15 14.71 6.46
C ASP A 235 3.84 14.77 7.95
N ALA A 236 4.39 13.86 8.75
CA ALA A 236 4.27 13.92 10.20
C ALA A 236 4.86 15.24 10.77
N MET A 237 6.02 15.68 10.25
CA MET A 237 6.62 16.96 10.64
C MET A 237 5.80 18.18 10.20
N ARG A 238 5.32 18.20 8.96
CA ARG A 238 4.43 19.25 8.43
C ARG A 238 3.22 19.45 9.33
N ILE A 239 2.52 18.35 9.57
CA ILE A 239 1.31 18.32 10.40
C ILE A 239 1.62 18.80 11.81
N ALA A 240 2.74 18.37 12.40
CA ALA A 240 3.12 18.79 13.75
C ALA A 240 3.37 20.30 13.85
N ILE A 241 4.04 20.90 12.87
CA ILE A 241 4.28 22.36 12.82
C ILE A 241 2.96 23.11 12.79
N ASP A 242 2.03 22.69 11.93
CA ASP A 242 0.69 23.30 11.86
C ASP A 242 -0.08 23.17 13.17
N LEU A 243 -0.08 21.98 13.76
CA LEU A 243 -0.81 21.72 14.99
C LEU A 243 -0.27 22.53 16.17
N VAL A 244 1.04 22.84 16.20
CA VAL A 244 1.60 23.81 17.15
C VAL A 244 1.08 25.22 16.83
N GLY A 245 1.07 25.62 15.56
CA GLY A 245 0.50 26.90 15.13
C GLY A 245 -0.96 27.09 15.51
N TYR A 246 -1.75 25.99 15.50
CA TYR A 246 -3.14 25.96 15.94
C TYR A 246 -3.33 25.88 17.46
N GLY A 247 -2.26 25.76 18.26
CA GLY A 247 -2.36 25.55 19.72
C GLY A 247 -2.94 24.18 20.10
N VAL A 248 -2.93 23.23 19.16
CA VAL A 248 -3.34 21.83 19.37
C VAL A 248 -2.22 21.02 20.00
N LEU A 249 -0.96 21.24 19.57
CA LEU A 249 0.22 20.58 20.14
C LEU A 249 1.13 21.60 20.85
N ASP A 250 1.83 21.12 21.89
CA ASP A 250 2.88 21.88 22.55
C ASP A 250 4.21 21.77 21.79
N LYS A 251 5.08 22.77 21.93
CA LYS A 251 6.39 22.81 21.25
C LYS A 251 7.28 21.62 21.61
N ASP A 252 7.17 21.09 22.83
CA ASP A 252 7.96 19.93 23.27
C ASP A 252 7.63 18.66 22.46
N VAL A 253 6.38 18.52 22.00
CA VAL A 253 5.96 17.41 21.14
C VAL A 253 6.58 17.55 19.74
N LEU A 254 6.70 18.78 19.23
CA LEU A 254 7.39 19.04 17.97
C LEU A 254 8.89 18.71 18.07
N GLU A 255 9.55 19.07 19.18
CA GLU A 255 10.95 18.72 19.38
C GLU A 255 11.18 17.20 19.48
N PHE A 256 10.28 16.47 20.14
CA PHE A 256 10.27 15.00 20.13
C PHE A 256 10.20 14.43 18.70
N LEU A 257 9.34 14.98 17.85
CA LEU A 257 9.21 14.53 16.46
C LEU A 257 10.45 14.85 15.63
N LYS A 258 11.04 16.05 15.77
CA LYS A 258 12.30 16.40 15.09
C LYS A 258 13.42 15.41 15.41
N GLN A 259 13.55 15.03 16.68
CA GLN A 259 14.56 14.08 17.13
C GLN A 259 14.32 12.68 16.57
N ASN A 260 13.08 12.19 16.64
CA ASN A 260 12.75 10.83 16.20
C ASN A 260 12.73 10.65 14.69
N LEU A 261 12.19 11.64 13.96
CA LEU A 261 12.04 11.59 12.51
C LEU A 261 13.25 12.16 11.76
N ARG A 262 14.18 12.80 12.49
CA ARG A 262 15.45 13.36 11.97
C ARG A 262 15.25 14.37 10.84
N ILE A 263 14.23 15.21 10.97
CA ILE A 263 13.89 16.27 9.99
C ILE A 263 13.85 17.61 10.73
N THR A 264 14.61 18.58 10.23
CA THR A 264 14.75 19.93 10.82
C THR A 264 14.19 21.05 9.95
N ASP A 265 13.83 20.77 8.70
CA ASP A 265 13.38 21.77 7.73
C ASP A 265 11.89 22.11 7.86
N ASN A 266 11.53 23.36 7.55
CA ASN A 266 10.14 23.80 7.45
C ASN A 266 9.52 23.34 6.12
N VAL A 267 8.32 22.79 6.18
CA VAL A 267 7.64 22.29 4.99
C VAL A 267 6.14 22.64 5.04
N PRO A 268 5.54 23.22 3.98
CA PRO A 268 4.16 23.71 4.03
C PRO A 268 3.11 22.60 3.87
N PRO A 269 1.91 22.74 4.48
CA PRO A 269 0.85 21.73 4.43
C PRO A 269 -0.16 21.92 3.29
N ILE A 270 -0.53 20.82 2.61
CA ILE A 270 -1.78 20.68 1.84
C ILE A 270 -2.28 19.24 2.03
N LEU A 271 -2.49 18.83 3.28
CA LEU A 271 -2.82 17.45 3.64
C LEU A 271 -4.27 17.32 4.10
N HIS A 272 -4.83 16.13 3.93
CA HIS A 272 -6.22 15.87 4.30
C HIS A 272 -6.37 15.77 5.83
N PRO A 273 -7.47 16.27 6.45
CA PRO A 273 -7.68 16.20 7.90
C PRO A 273 -7.42 14.83 8.54
N ASN A 274 -7.80 13.74 7.88
CA ASN A 274 -7.56 12.38 8.37
C ASN A 274 -6.06 12.07 8.66
N GLN A 275 -5.13 12.71 7.95
CA GLN A 275 -3.70 12.58 8.23
C GLN A 275 -3.31 13.28 9.54
N TYR A 276 -3.93 14.43 9.85
CA TYR A 276 -3.75 15.13 11.13
C TYR A 276 -4.28 14.28 12.29
N TYR A 277 -5.48 13.73 12.14
CA TYR A 277 -6.06 12.82 13.12
C TYR A 277 -5.22 11.56 13.31
N HIS A 278 -4.66 11.00 12.24
CA HIS A 278 -3.76 9.84 12.34
C HIS A 278 -2.54 10.15 13.21
N LEU A 279 -1.87 11.29 12.98
CA LEU A 279 -0.72 11.70 13.79
C LEU A 279 -1.10 11.84 15.27
N LEU A 280 -2.22 12.51 15.57
CA LEU A 280 -2.66 12.68 16.96
C LEU A 280 -3.03 11.35 17.63
N LYS A 281 -3.73 10.46 16.92
CA LYS A 281 -4.07 9.12 17.43
C LYS A 281 -2.82 8.30 17.75
N TRP A 282 -1.82 8.33 16.86
CA TRP A 282 -0.53 7.70 17.12
C TRP A 282 0.20 8.34 18.32
N LEU A 283 0.33 9.67 18.38
CA LEU A 283 0.96 10.37 19.51
C LEU A 283 0.25 10.09 20.84
N LYS A 284 -1.08 9.98 20.85
CA LYS A 284 -1.85 9.62 22.04
C LYS A 284 -1.51 8.20 22.48
N LYS A 285 -1.39 7.28 21.53
CA LYS A 285 -1.01 5.88 21.82
C LYS A 285 0.41 5.78 22.36
N GLU A 286 1.32 6.62 21.90
CA GLU A 286 2.69 6.79 22.43
C GLU A 286 2.73 7.54 23.78
N GLY A 287 1.57 7.93 24.34
CA GLY A 287 1.48 8.64 25.61
C GLY A 287 2.02 10.07 25.58
N LYS A 288 2.16 10.66 24.38
CA LYS A 288 2.73 12.00 24.19
C LYS A 288 1.71 13.12 24.26
N ILE A 289 0.43 12.81 24.05
CA ILE A 289 -0.68 13.77 24.10
C ILE A 289 -1.90 13.15 24.77
N ARG A 290 -2.91 13.97 25.07
CA ARG A 290 -4.18 13.56 25.68
C ARG A 290 -5.34 13.63 24.67
N GLN A 291 -6.51 13.16 25.09
CA GLN A 291 -7.72 13.25 24.27
C GLN A 291 -8.10 14.72 23.96
N ASP A 292 -7.89 15.63 24.91
CA ASP A 292 -8.14 17.06 24.75
C ASP A 292 -7.46 17.67 23.51
N ASN A 293 -6.28 17.15 23.11
CA ASN A 293 -5.62 17.60 21.88
C ASN A 293 -6.39 17.20 20.61
N ILE A 294 -6.98 15.99 20.59
CA ILE A 294 -7.84 15.54 19.49
C ILE A 294 -9.15 16.35 19.48
N ASP A 295 -9.67 16.67 20.66
CA ASP A 295 -10.89 17.47 20.80
C ASP A 295 -10.66 18.92 20.35
N LYS A 296 -9.49 19.50 20.60
CA LYS A 296 -9.10 20.80 20.02
C LYS A 296 -9.07 20.77 18.49
N LEU A 297 -8.52 19.70 17.89
CA LEU A 297 -8.48 19.58 16.43
C LEU A 297 -9.89 19.49 15.84
N SER A 298 -10.81 18.79 16.51
CA SER A 298 -12.19 18.62 16.02
C SER A 298 -13.00 19.92 15.98
N MET A 299 -12.60 20.93 16.76
CA MET A 299 -13.15 22.28 16.68
C MET A 299 -12.64 23.07 15.46
N ILE A 300 -11.56 22.62 14.82
CA ILE A 300 -10.89 23.30 13.70
C ILE A 300 -11.22 22.62 12.37
N MET A 301 -11.17 21.29 12.33
CA MET A 301 -11.41 20.48 11.14
C MET A 301 -12.07 19.15 11.50
N GLN A 302 -12.78 18.54 10.55
CA GLN A 302 -13.50 17.29 10.77
C GLN A 302 -12.77 16.08 10.17
N GLU A 303 -12.75 14.97 10.92
CA GLU A 303 -12.31 13.69 10.39
C GLU A 303 -13.38 13.12 9.46
N ALA A 304 -12.98 12.76 8.24
CA ALA A 304 -13.88 12.12 7.29
C ALA A 304 -14.00 10.63 7.61
N ALA A 305 -15.23 10.14 7.76
CA ALA A 305 -15.54 8.71 7.79
C ALA A 305 -15.74 8.18 6.36
N TYR A 306 -15.43 6.89 6.16
CA TYR A 306 -15.88 6.18 4.97
C TYR A 306 -17.41 6.05 5.03
N LYS A 307 -18.09 6.38 3.93
CA LYS A 307 -19.52 6.20 3.74
C LYS A 307 -19.68 5.32 2.51
N GLU A 308 -20.36 4.19 2.67
CA GLU A 308 -20.67 3.24 1.61
C GLU A 308 -21.63 3.81 0.57
#